data_AF-A0A089MUY3-F1
#
_entry.id   AF-A0A089MUY3-F1
#
_cell.length_a   1.000
_cell.length_b   1.000
_cell.length_c   1.000
_cell.angle_alpha   90.00
_cell.angle_beta   90.00
_cell.angle_gamma   90.00
#
_symmetry.space_group_name_H-M   'P 1'
#
loop_
_entity.id
_entity.type
_entity.pdbx_description
1 polymer ?
#
loop_
_entity_poly.entity_id
_entity_poly.type
_entity_poly.pdbx_seq_one_letter_code
_entity_poly.pdbx_strand_id
1 'polypeptide(L)'
;MNLEKRDTILREIQYWRRSKLLPEQYCDFLTNLYDDQAEIKDSNPVSLRNLQQGSIKIWLFGFGIISLIFLISLYFSVFPWPLQLATALCVLIVCYGYSAIYQDRNKMISLVLAGIGSVLTLGFGLWLIALHDLDPDFWRPLLIAGCGLLWCVLGFFLRIGLLHFCGFAFWALLYAGFFGQARPDASILMLELLWVPLCVLMIWLSWLLYHRVSGVSGVYLGVGVSLWLMPEIDALWLRSGFPEWTSLILILKIAVGLALLFIFRKKWITWVAS
;
A
#
# COMPACT_ATOMS: atom_id res chain seq x y z
N MET A 1 13.48 6.73 -43.46
CA MET A 1 13.49 7.86 -44.42
C MET A 1 14.87 7.91 -45.06
N ASN A 2 15.02 8.09 -46.38
CA ASN A 2 16.34 8.12 -47.03
C ASN A 2 17.17 9.31 -46.51
N LEU A 3 18.37 9.05 -45.99
CA LEU A 3 19.29 10.05 -45.43
C LEU A 3 19.61 11.15 -46.45
N GLU A 4 19.77 10.78 -47.72
CA GLU A 4 20.02 11.73 -48.82
C GLU A 4 18.87 12.72 -49.02
N LYS A 5 17.62 12.25 -48.97
CA LYS A 5 16.44 13.12 -49.10
C LYS A 5 16.33 14.11 -47.95
N ARG A 6 16.77 13.71 -46.75
CA ARG A 6 16.77 14.58 -45.56
C ARG A 6 17.81 15.70 -45.68
N ASP A 7 19.03 15.38 -46.10
CA ASP A 7 20.07 16.40 -46.29
C ASP A 7 19.68 17.39 -47.39
N THR A 8 18.99 16.94 -48.43
CA THR A 8 18.39 17.84 -49.43
C THR A 8 17.36 18.79 -48.79
N ILE A 9 16.45 18.29 -47.95
CA ILE A 9 15.42 19.10 -47.28
C ILE A 9 16.04 20.14 -46.34
N LEU A 10 17.06 19.76 -45.55
CA LEU A 10 17.73 20.70 -44.64
C LEU A 10 18.46 21.82 -45.38
N ARG A 11 19.11 21.50 -46.52
CA ARG A 11 19.74 22.52 -47.38
C ARG A 11 18.72 23.48 -47.97
N GLU A 12 17.55 22.97 -48.36
CA GLU A 12 16.48 23.78 -48.93
C GLU A 12 15.88 24.75 -47.90
N ILE A 13 15.68 24.30 -46.66
CA ILE A 13 15.23 25.16 -45.55
C ILE A 13 16.23 26.30 -45.27
N GLN A 14 17.54 26.03 -45.36
CA GLN A 14 18.57 27.07 -45.23
C GLN A 14 18.56 28.06 -46.40
N TYR A 15 18.28 27.58 -47.62
CA TYR A 15 18.10 28.44 -48.77
C TYR A 15 16.89 29.37 -48.60
N TRP A 16 15.74 28.86 -48.12
CA TRP A 16 14.55 29.66 -47.84
C TRP A 16 14.78 30.72 -46.76
N ARG A 17 15.58 30.39 -45.72
CA ARG A 17 16.00 31.35 -44.69
C ARG A 17 16.86 32.47 -45.28
N ARG A 18 17.87 32.14 -46.09
CA ARG A 18 18.80 33.13 -46.67
C ARG A 18 18.11 34.04 -47.69
N SER A 19 17.17 33.50 -48.45
CA SER A 19 16.38 34.24 -49.45
C SER A 19 15.17 34.98 -48.86
N LYS A 20 14.90 34.82 -47.55
CA LYS A 20 13.72 35.37 -46.85
C LYS A 20 12.37 34.96 -47.48
N LEU A 21 12.31 33.78 -48.11
CA LEU A 21 11.07 33.23 -48.67
C LEU A 21 10.07 32.83 -47.58
N LEU A 22 10.58 32.49 -46.39
CA LEU A 22 9.78 32.14 -45.21
C LEU A 22 10.29 32.92 -43.98
N PRO A 23 9.39 33.31 -43.06
CA PRO A 23 9.81 33.91 -41.78
C PRO A 23 10.68 32.96 -40.97
N GLU A 24 11.66 33.51 -40.25
CA GLU A 24 12.69 32.73 -39.54
C GLU A 24 12.11 31.68 -38.59
N GLN A 25 11.01 32.03 -37.92
CA GLN A 25 10.31 31.20 -36.95
C GLN A 25 9.75 29.90 -37.57
N TYR A 26 9.35 29.92 -38.84
CA TYR A 26 8.89 28.72 -39.54
C TYR A 26 10.06 27.86 -40.02
N CYS A 27 11.17 28.49 -40.42
CA CYS A 27 12.39 27.76 -40.73
C CYS A 27 12.94 27.05 -39.50
N ASP A 28 12.91 27.69 -38.31
CA ASP A 28 13.31 27.06 -37.04
C ASP A 28 12.45 25.84 -36.71
N PHE A 29 11.13 25.95 -36.89
CA PHE A 29 10.21 24.83 -36.68
C PHE A 29 10.50 23.65 -37.62
N LEU A 30 10.68 23.91 -38.92
CA LEU A 30 10.96 22.87 -39.91
C LEU A 30 12.33 22.25 -39.71
N THR A 31 13.35 23.04 -39.39
CA THR A 31 14.68 22.51 -39.03
C THR A 31 14.56 21.58 -37.84
N ASN A 32 13.89 21.98 -36.76
CA ASN A 32 13.69 21.13 -35.58
C ASN A 32 12.86 19.86 -35.87
N LEU A 33 11.96 19.90 -36.85
CA LEU A 33 11.15 18.75 -37.24
C LEU A 33 11.96 17.69 -38.01
N TYR A 34 12.96 18.13 -38.78
CA TYR A 34 13.81 17.25 -39.61
C TYR A 34 15.19 16.98 -39.00
N ASP A 35 15.56 17.71 -37.95
CA ASP A 35 16.75 17.50 -37.15
C ASP A 35 16.47 16.47 -36.05
N ASP A 36 16.67 15.19 -36.39
CA ASP A 36 16.60 14.05 -35.46
C ASP A 36 17.62 14.15 -34.29
N GLN A 37 18.45 15.21 -34.22
CA GLN A 37 19.35 15.47 -33.08
C GLN A 37 18.71 16.32 -31.97
N ALA A 38 17.48 16.81 -32.15
CA ALA A 38 16.66 17.19 -31.01
C ALA A 38 16.30 15.89 -30.27
N GLU A 39 17.22 15.44 -29.41
CA GLU A 39 17.02 14.34 -28.50
C GLU A 39 15.61 14.42 -27.95
N ILE A 40 14.80 13.43 -28.31
CA ILE A 40 13.59 13.11 -27.56
C ILE A 40 14.08 13.05 -26.13
N LYS A 41 13.74 14.07 -25.35
CA LYS A 41 14.08 14.17 -23.94
C LYS A 41 13.24 13.10 -23.27
N ASP A 42 13.75 11.88 -23.33
CA ASP A 42 13.12 10.70 -22.76
C ASP A 42 12.94 10.99 -21.28
N SER A 43 11.71 11.29 -20.92
CA SER A 43 11.24 11.48 -19.54
C SER A 43 11.24 10.17 -18.74
N ASN A 44 12.00 9.17 -19.17
CA ASN A 44 12.22 7.92 -18.47
C ASN A 44 13.54 8.01 -17.68
N PRO A 45 13.49 8.05 -16.33
CA PRO A 45 14.69 8.17 -15.50
C PRO A 45 15.60 6.92 -15.55
N VAL A 46 15.23 5.88 -16.31
CA VAL A 46 15.96 4.62 -16.46
C VAL A 46 16.08 4.27 -17.94
N SER A 47 16.87 5.02 -18.71
CA SER A 47 17.27 4.62 -20.08
C SER A 47 18.69 4.04 -20.05
N LEU A 48 18.93 3.00 -20.85
CA LEU A 48 20.25 2.33 -20.95
C LEU A 48 21.38 3.28 -21.37
N ARG A 49 21.06 4.41 -22.02
CA ARG A 49 22.03 5.47 -22.35
C ARG A 49 22.52 6.24 -21.11
N ASN A 50 21.65 6.48 -20.12
CA ASN A 50 22.04 7.13 -18.86
C ASN A 50 22.95 6.24 -18.00
N LEU A 51 22.82 4.91 -18.11
CA LEU A 51 23.75 3.95 -17.48
C LEU A 51 25.14 3.98 -18.14
N GLN A 52 25.21 4.23 -19.44
CA GLN A 52 26.47 4.27 -20.20
C GLN A 52 27.29 5.55 -19.93
N GLN A 53 26.63 6.62 -19.46
CA GLN A 53 27.27 7.87 -19.01
C GLN A 53 27.36 7.98 -17.47
N GLY A 54 27.07 6.89 -16.74
CA GLY A 54 27.08 6.87 -15.29
C GLY A 54 28.46 7.18 -14.72
N SER A 55 28.56 8.24 -13.91
CA SER A 55 29.79 8.56 -13.18
C SER A 55 30.23 7.35 -12.35
N ILE A 56 31.51 6.97 -12.44
CA ILE A 56 32.07 5.85 -11.67
C ILE A 56 31.81 5.99 -10.16
N LYS A 57 31.64 7.23 -9.67
CA LYS A 57 31.25 7.53 -8.28
C LYS A 57 29.85 7.03 -7.94
N ILE A 58 28.88 7.18 -8.85
CA ILE A 58 27.49 6.71 -8.68
C ILE A 58 27.47 5.19 -8.73
N TRP A 59 28.25 4.58 -9.62
CA TRP A 59 28.34 3.13 -9.73
C TRP A 59 28.98 2.51 -8.49
N LEU A 60 30.08 3.09 -8.00
CA LEU A 60 30.79 2.64 -6.80
C LEU A 60 29.96 2.90 -5.53
N PHE A 61 29.18 3.98 -5.49
CA PHE A 61 28.23 4.25 -4.42
C PHE A 61 27.06 3.24 -4.42
N GLY A 62 26.48 2.96 -5.59
CA GLY A 62 25.44 1.95 -5.74
C GLY A 62 25.93 0.56 -5.37
N PHE A 63 27.11 0.17 -5.85
CA PHE A 63 27.78 -1.07 -5.46
C PHE A 63 28.04 -1.12 -3.95
N GLY A 64 28.49 -0.03 -3.35
CA GLY A 64 28.70 0.08 -1.90
C GLY A 64 27.41 -0.11 -1.09
N ILE A 65 26.31 0.53 -1.50
CA ILE A 65 24.99 0.36 -0.86
C ILE A 65 24.52 -1.09 -0.99
N ILE A 66 24.58 -1.67 -2.19
CA ILE A 66 24.14 -3.04 -2.44
C ILE A 66 24.99 -4.01 -1.61
N SER A 67 26.31 -3.86 -1.64
CA SER A 67 27.24 -4.67 -0.86
C SER A 67 26.97 -4.55 0.65
N LEU A 68 26.69 -3.33 1.15
CA LEU A 68 26.33 -3.11 2.54
C LEU A 68 25.00 -3.78 2.90
N ILE A 69 23.98 -3.72 2.03
CA ILE A 69 22.69 -4.41 2.23
C ILE A 69 22.90 -5.92 2.31
N PHE A 70 23.72 -6.49 1.42
CA PHE A 70 24.05 -7.92 1.45
C PHE A 70 24.86 -8.29 2.69
N LEU A 71 25.86 -7.49 3.06
CA LEU A 71 26.65 -7.70 4.27
C LEU A 71 25.75 -7.70 5.51
N ILE A 72 24.91 -6.67 5.66
CA ILE A 72 23.97 -6.57 6.78
C ILE A 72 23.03 -7.76 6.77
N SER A 73 22.46 -8.15 5.62
CA SER A 73 21.50 -9.25 5.52
C SER A 73 22.12 -10.62 5.83
N LEU A 74 23.33 -10.89 5.35
CA LEU A 74 24.02 -12.18 5.55
C LEU A 74 24.62 -12.31 6.96
N TYR A 75 25.14 -11.22 7.53
CA TYR A 75 25.70 -11.20 8.88
C TYR A 75 24.68 -10.82 9.95
N PHE A 76 23.44 -10.57 9.55
CA PHE A 76 22.39 -10.11 10.45
C PHE A 76 22.25 -10.99 11.69
N SER A 77 22.24 -12.31 11.49
CA SER A 77 22.05 -13.31 12.55
C SER A 77 23.16 -13.31 13.61
N VAL A 78 24.33 -12.76 13.30
CA VAL A 78 25.48 -12.68 14.21
C VAL A 78 25.42 -11.42 15.07
N PHE A 79 24.66 -10.40 14.66
CA PHE A 79 24.55 -9.17 15.43
C PHE A 79 23.79 -9.36 16.74
N PRO A 80 24.15 -8.60 17.79
CA PRO A 80 23.44 -8.65 19.05
C PRO A 80 22.00 -8.13 18.89
N TRP A 81 21.07 -8.67 19.67
CA TRP A 81 19.64 -8.39 19.59
C TRP A 81 19.26 -6.89 19.51
N PRO A 82 19.87 -5.96 20.29
CA PRO A 82 19.53 -4.55 20.19
C PRO A 82 19.87 -3.93 18.82
N LEU A 83 20.93 -4.39 18.15
CA LEU A 83 21.35 -3.88 16.85
C LEU A 83 20.41 -4.37 15.74
N GLN A 84 19.97 -5.63 15.86
CA GLN A 84 18.94 -6.20 14.99
C GLN A 84 17.62 -5.43 15.11
N LEU A 85 17.18 -5.10 16.33
CA LEU A 85 15.98 -4.29 16.52
C LEU A 85 16.16 -2.85 15.98
N ALA A 86 17.33 -2.24 16.23
CA ALA A 86 17.64 -0.88 15.78
C ALA A 86 17.63 -0.76 14.24
N THR A 87 18.16 -1.77 13.55
CA THR A 87 18.17 -1.79 12.07
C THR A 87 16.75 -1.93 11.52
N ALA A 88 15.91 -2.79 12.10
CA ALA A 88 14.49 -2.84 11.74
C ALA A 88 13.80 -1.49 11.95
N LEU A 89 13.94 -0.91 13.14
CA LEU A 89 13.31 0.38 13.45
C LEU A 89 13.77 1.48 12.49
N CYS A 90 15.06 1.52 12.13
CA CYS A 90 15.59 2.45 11.16
C CYS A 90 14.90 2.30 9.79
N VAL A 91 14.78 1.07 9.28
CA VAL A 91 14.09 0.78 8.02
C VAL A 91 12.62 1.21 8.09
N LEU A 92 11.94 0.97 9.21
CA LEU A 92 10.55 1.39 9.42
C LEU A 92 10.39 2.91 9.42
N ILE A 93 11.25 3.62 10.15
CA ILE A 93 11.25 5.09 10.18
C ILE A 93 11.47 5.65 8.79
N VAL A 94 12.39 5.06 8.01
CA VAL A 94 12.64 5.46 6.63
C VAL A 94 11.40 5.20 5.76
N CYS A 95 10.83 3.99 5.76
CA CYS A 95 9.68 3.66 4.92
C CYS A 95 8.45 4.53 5.24
N TYR A 96 8.05 4.60 6.50
CA TYR A 96 6.87 5.39 6.89
C TYR A 96 7.15 6.90 6.89
N GLY A 97 8.37 7.33 7.21
CA GLY A 97 8.77 8.74 7.11
C GLY A 97 8.72 9.27 5.68
N TYR A 98 9.27 8.51 4.72
CA TYR A 98 9.11 8.86 3.30
C TYR A 98 7.67 8.73 2.83
N SER A 99 6.92 7.74 3.31
CA SER A 99 5.48 7.64 3.02
C SER A 99 4.73 8.91 3.44
N ALA A 100 5.04 9.48 4.62
CA ALA A 100 4.46 10.72 5.11
C ALA A 100 4.84 11.93 4.25
N ILE A 101 6.13 12.07 3.88
CA ILE A 101 6.61 13.19 3.06
C ILE A 101 5.97 13.18 1.67
N TYR A 102 5.81 12.00 1.08
CA TYR A 102 5.24 11.85 -0.27
C TYR A 102 3.71 11.79 -0.29
N GLN A 103 3.05 11.78 0.86
CA GLN A 103 1.59 11.67 0.96
C GLN A 103 0.87 12.77 0.17
N ASP A 104 1.31 14.03 0.32
CA ASP A 104 0.70 15.17 -0.34
C ASP A 104 1.15 15.33 -1.79
N ARG A 105 2.34 14.83 -2.14
CA ARG A 105 2.91 14.97 -3.49
C ARG A 105 2.44 13.88 -4.44
N ASN A 106 2.43 12.63 -3.98
CA ASN A 106 2.05 11.48 -4.78
C ASN A 106 1.51 10.35 -3.88
N LYS A 107 0.18 10.26 -3.80
CA LYS A 107 -0.54 9.26 -3.01
C LYS A 107 -0.15 7.81 -3.34
N MET A 108 0.16 7.51 -4.61
CA MET A 108 0.54 6.15 -5.02
C MET A 108 1.90 5.77 -4.44
N ILE A 109 2.88 6.67 -4.51
CA ILE A 109 4.22 6.45 -3.94
C ILE A 109 4.12 6.28 -2.42
N SER A 110 3.36 7.15 -1.76
CA SER A 110 3.10 7.06 -0.32
C SER A 110 2.49 5.71 0.08
N LEU A 111 1.50 5.22 -0.67
CA LEU A 111 0.85 3.92 -0.44
C LEU A 111 1.82 2.75 -0.65
N VAL A 112 2.63 2.77 -1.72
CA VAL A 112 3.63 1.74 -1.97
C VAL A 112 4.68 1.71 -0.86
N LEU A 113 5.20 2.86 -0.43
CA LEU A 113 6.15 2.97 0.67
C LEU A 113 5.58 2.45 1.99
N ALA A 114 4.33 2.82 2.32
CA ALA A 114 3.62 2.30 3.49
C ALA A 114 3.41 0.78 3.38
N GLY A 115 3.09 0.27 2.19
CA GLY A 115 2.93 -1.16 1.92
C GLY A 115 4.24 -1.93 2.12
N ILE A 116 5.34 -1.44 1.55
CA ILE A 116 6.69 -2.02 1.72
C ILE A 116 7.06 -2.00 3.21
N GLY A 117 6.88 -0.87 3.89
CA GLY A 117 7.12 -0.77 5.33
C GLY A 117 6.32 -1.80 6.13
N SER A 118 5.05 -1.99 5.79
CA SER A 118 4.16 -2.95 6.46
C SER A 118 4.58 -4.40 6.23
N VAL A 119 4.93 -4.79 5.01
CA VAL A 119 5.46 -6.13 4.71
C VAL A 119 6.77 -6.38 5.45
N LEU A 120 7.66 -5.38 5.49
CA LEU A 120 8.92 -5.47 6.22
C LEU A 120 8.71 -5.57 7.74
N THR A 121 7.78 -4.81 8.34
CA THR A 121 7.46 -4.92 9.79
C THR A 121 7.11 -6.36 10.17
N LEU A 122 6.21 -6.99 9.41
CA LEU A 122 5.74 -8.33 9.69
C LEU A 122 6.80 -9.39 9.39
N GLY A 123 7.41 -9.31 8.20
CA GLY A 123 8.42 -10.28 7.79
C GLY A 123 9.61 -10.31 8.75
N PHE A 124 10.09 -9.12 9.14
CA PHE A 124 11.19 -9.02 10.09
C PHE A 124 10.79 -9.46 11.50
N GLY A 125 9.58 -9.10 11.95
CA GLY A 125 9.06 -9.54 13.25
C GLY A 125 8.97 -11.07 13.35
N LEU A 126 8.41 -11.72 12.33
CA LEU A 126 8.31 -13.19 12.27
C LEU A 126 9.69 -13.85 12.20
N TRP A 127 10.62 -13.27 11.43
CA TRP A 127 11.98 -13.76 11.34
C TRP A 127 12.74 -13.64 12.66
N LEU A 128 12.55 -12.54 13.40
CA LEU A 128 13.19 -12.35 14.70
C LEU A 128 12.70 -13.35 15.75
N ILE A 129 11.39 -13.68 15.73
CA ILE A 129 10.79 -14.73 16.57
C ILE A 129 11.44 -16.08 16.28
N ALA A 130 11.58 -16.44 15.00
CA ALA A 130 12.21 -17.71 14.61
C ALA A 130 13.72 -17.74 14.93
N LEU A 131 14.42 -16.62 14.78
CA LEU A 131 15.86 -16.54 15.00
C LEU A 131 16.25 -16.70 16.48
N HIS A 132 15.40 -16.23 17.39
CA HIS A 132 15.66 -16.28 18.84
C HIS A 132 14.95 -17.44 19.54
N ASP A 133 14.35 -18.35 18.78
CA ASP A 133 13.57 -19.49 19.28
C ASP A 133 12.52 -19.05 20.33
N LEU A 134 11.88 -17.90 20.07
CA LEU A 134 10.89 -17.32 20.97
C LEU A 134 9.58 -18.09 20.86
N ASP A 135 8.91 -18.25 22.00
CA ASP A 135 7.62 -18.94 22.08
C ASP A 135 6.60 -18.36 21.08
N PRO A 136 6.25 -19.11 20.02
CA PRO A 136 5.38 -18.61 18.97
C PRO A 136 3.95 -18.33 19.45
N ASP A 137 3.49 -19.02 20.49
CA ASP A 137 2.12 -18.88 20.99
C ASP A 137 1.91 -17.53 21.69
N PHE A 138 2.95 -16.99 22.32
CA PHE A 138 2.91 -15.67 22.93
C PHE A 138 3.36 -14.55 21.97
N TRP A 139 4.48 -14.76 21.26
CA TRP A 139 5.11 -13.68 20.49
C TRP A 139 4.42 -13.38 19.16
N ARG A 140 3.75 -14.35 18.53
CA ARG A 140 3.00 -14.08 17.28
C ARG A 140 1.77 -13.19 17.53
N PRO A 141 0.89 -13.48 18.52
CA PRO A 141 -0.20 -12.56 18.84
C PRO A 141 0.30 -11.17 19.26
N LEU A 142 1.40 -11.10 20.00
CA LEU A 142 2.00 -9.81 20.41
C LEU A 142 2.48 -9.00 19.20
N LEU A 143 3.14 -9.65 18.23
CA LEU A 143 3.55 -9.01 16.98
C LEU A 143 2.34 -8.50 16.20
N ILE A 144 1.30 -9.33 16.04
CA ILE A 144 0.06 -8.96 15.35
C ILE A 144 -0.61 -7.77 16.06
N ALA A 145 -0.62 -7.75 17.39
CA ALA A 145 -1.17 -6.63 18.18
C ALA A 145 -0.37 -5.34 17.97
N GLY A 146 0.96 -5.45 18.01
CA GLY A 146 1.87 -4.34 17.76
C GLY A 146 1.71 -3.74 16.35
N CYS A 147 1.68 -4.59 15.32
CA CYS A 147 1.43 -4.18 13.94
C CYS A 147 0.03 -3.56 13.78
N GLY A 148 -1.00 -4.17 14.37
CA GLY A 148 -2.37 -3.66 14.35
C GLY A 148 -2.46 -2.26 14.95
N LEU A 149 -1.85 -2.04 16.12
CA LEU A 149 -1.78 -0.72 16.77
C LEU A 149 -1.02 0.29 15.91
N LEU A 150 0.17 -0.08 15.43
CA LEU A 150 1.03 0.79 14.62
C LEU A 150 0.30 1.24 13.35
N TRP A 151 -0.38 0.34 12.66
CA TRP A 151 -1.11 0.66 11.42
C TRP A 151 -2.40 1.43 11.66
N CYS A 152 -3.10 1.22 12.78
CA CYS A 152 -4.22 2.09 13.16
C CYS A 152 -3.73 3.52 13.41
N VAL A 153 -2.66 3.68 14.18
CA VAL A 153 -2.07 4.99 14.50
C VAL A 153 -1.56 5.69 13.23
N LEU A 154 -0.68 5.03 12.47
CA LEU A 154 -0.12 5.60 11.24
C LEU A 154 -1.20 5.82 10.17
N GLY A 155 -2.13 4.89 10.00
CA GLY A 155 -3.23 5.02 9.04
C GLY A 155 -4.17 6.19 9.36
N PHE A 156 -4.41 6.46 10.64
CA PHE A 156 -5.17 7.62 11.09
C PHE A 156 -4.40 8.93 10.86
N PHE A 157 -3.14 9.03 11.29
CA PHE A 157 -2.35 10.26 11.16
C PHE A 157 -1.95 10.57 9.71
N LEU A 158 -1.51 9.56 8.95
CA LEU A 158 -1.16 9.68 7.54
C LEU A 158 -2.40 9.60 6.63
N ARG A 159 -3.62 9.51 7.16
CA ARG A 159 -4.87 9.43 6.36
C ARG A 159 -4.82 8.39 5.23
N ILE A 160 -4.07 7.30 5.42
CA ILE A 160 -3.96 6.19 4.47
C ILE A 160 -5.04 5.18 4.86
N GLY A 161 -6.20 5.27 4.19
CA GLY A 161 -7.37 4.46 4.54
C GLY A 161 -7.13 2.95 4.52
N LEU A 162 -6.37 2.45 3.54
CA LEU A 162 -6.04 1.02 3.43
C LEU A 162 -5.18 0.55 4.62
N LEU A 163 -4.19 1.33 5.04
CA LEU A 163 -3.32 0.99 6.16
C LEU A 163 -4.13 0.93 7.47
N HIS A 164 -5.02 1.90 7.67
CA HIS A 164 -5.90 1.94 8.82
C HIS A 164 -6.85 0.74 8.87
N PHE A 165 -7.43 0.38 7.72
CA PHE A 165 -8.27 -0.82 7.59
C PHE A 165 -7.51 -2.09 7.95
N CYS A 166 -6.28 -2.25 7.45
CA CYS A 166 -5.42 -3.39 7.78
C CYS A 166 -5.12 -3.47 9.29
N GLY A 167 -4.94 -2.33 9.97
CA GLY A 167 -4.76 -2.30 11.43
C GLY A 167 -5.95 -2.91 12.17
N PHE A 168 -7.18 -2.53 11.80
CA PHE A 168 -8.39 -3.13 12.37
C PHE A 168 -8.57 -4.60 11.99
N ALA A 169 -8.17 -4.99 10.77
CA ALA A 169 -8.20 -6.40 10.37
C ALA A 169 -7.29 -7.26 11.26
N PHE A 170 -6.12 -6.75 11.66
CA PHE A 170 -5.21 -7.44 12.59
C PHE A 170 -5.82 -7.60 13.99
N TRP A 171 -6.50 -6.56 14.49
CA TRP A 171 -7.25 -6.67 15.75
C TRP A 171 -8.42 -7.64 15.66
N ALA A 172 -9.13 -7.68 14.53
CA ALA A 172 -10.20 -8.64 14.28
C ALA A 172 -9.67 -10.09 14.25
N LEU A 173 -8.49 -10.32 13.64
CA LEU A 173 -7.82 -11.63 13.65
C LEU A 173 -7.46 -12.08 15.06
N LEU A 174 -6.91 -11.19 15.90
CA LEU A 174 -6.62 -11.50 17.30
C LEU A 174 -7.88 -11.81 18.09
N TYR A 175 -8.93 -11.02 17.89
CA TYR A 175 -10.23 -11.24 18.51
C TYR A 175 -10.80 -12.61 18.14
N ALA A 176 -10.80 -12.94 16.84
CA ALA A 176 -11.25 -14.24 16.34
C ALA A 176 -10.43 -15.40 16.93
N GLY A 177 -9.10 -15.30 16.88
CA GLY A 177 -8.21 -16.35 17.41
C GLY A 177 -8.40 -16.59 18.91
N PHE A 178 -8.52 -15.52 19.71
CA PHE A 178 -8.76 -15.62 21.14
C PHE A 178 -10.09 -16.33 21.45
N PHE A 179 -11.19 -15.92 20.81
CA PHE A 179 -12.51 -16.54 21.03
C PHE A 179 -12.64 -17.94 20.43
N GLY A 180 -11.88 -18.26 19.37
CA GLY A 180 -11.77 -19.60 18.83
C GLY A 180 -11.17 -20.58 19.84
N GLN A 181 -10.12 -20.17 20.55
CA GLN A 181 -9.50 -20.99 21.60
C GLN A 181 -10.33 -21.02 22.90
N ALA A 182 -10.86 -19.88 23.34
CA ALA A 182 -11.55 -19.78 24.63
C ALA A 182 -12.93 -20.47 24.64
N ARG A 183 -13.63 -20.51 23.49
CA ARG A 183 -14.96 -21.10 23.38
C ARG A 183 -15.11 -21.81 22.03
N PRO A 184 -14.54 -23.00 21.83
CA PRO A 184 -14.62 -23.72 20.55
C PRO A 184 -16.06 -24.10 20.17
N ASP A 185 -16.91 -24.40 21.15
CA ASP A 185 -18.29 -24.87 20.95
C ASP A 185 -19.34 -23.73 20.90
N ALA A 186 -18.93 -22.49 20.61
CA ALA A 186 -19.86 -21.37 20.57
C ALA A 186 -20.92 -21.56 19.47
N SER A 187 -22.20 -21.40 19.81
CA SER A 187 -23.29 -21.45 18.83
C SER A 187 -23.24 -20.25 17.86
N ILE A 188 -23.89 -20.37 16.70
CA ILE A 188 -24.00 -19.28 15.70
C ILE A 188 -24.54 -18.00 16.34
N LEU A 189 -25.57 -18.11 17.19
CA LEU A 189 -26.16 -16.97 17.92
C LEU A 189 -25.11 -16.27 18.81
N MET A 190 -24.26 -17.06 19.45
CA MET A 190 -23.21 -16.54 20.33
C MET A 190 -22.12 -15.83 19.53
N LEU A 191 -21.78 -16.34 18.35
CA LEU A 191 -20.89 -15.67 17.40
C LEU A 191 -21.49 -14.35 16.91
N GLU A 192 -22.78 -14.33 16.56
CA GLU A 192 -23.44 -13.08 16.19
C GLU A 192 -23.39 -12.06 17.33
N LEU A 193 -23.63 -12.48 18.57
CA LEU A 193 -23.55 -11.59 19.73
C LEU A 193 -22.13 -11.06 19.99
N LEU A 194 -21.09 -11.80 19.60
CA LEU A 194 -19.69 -11.36 19.72
C LEU A 194 -19.30 -10.32 18.66
N TRP A 195 -19.78 -10.46 17.43
CA TRP A 195 -19.33 -9.62 16.30
C TRP A 195 -20.28 -8.47 15.95
N VAL A 196 -21.60 -8.67 16.08
CA VAL A 196 -22.60 -7.66 15.70
C VAL A 196 -22.49 -6.37 16.52
N PRO A 197 -22.26 -6.38 17.85
CA PRO A 197 -22.06 -5.14 18.60
C PRO A 197 -20.85 -4.34 18.12
N LEU A 198 -19.77 -5.01 17.73
CA LEU A 198 -18.58 -4.35 17.16
C LEU A 198 -18.90 -3.72 15.80
N CYS A 199 -19.65 -4.42 14.95
CA CYS A 199 -20.14 -3.87 13.68
C CYS A 199 -20.97 -2.60 13.90
N VAL A 200 -21.96 -2.64 14.80
CA VAL A 200 -22.80 -1.48 15.13
C VAL A 200 -21.95 -0.31 15.65
N LEU A 201 -20.98 -0.60 16.53
CA LEU A 201 -20.08 0.42 17.07
C LEU A 201 -19.21 1.04 15.97
N MET A 202 -18.68 0.26 15.03
CA MET A 202 -17.89 0.78 13.91
C MET A 202 -18.72 1.62 12.94
N ILE A 203 -19.94 1.20 12.62
CA ILE A 203 -20.86 1.98 11.77
C ILE A 203 -21.25 3.29 12.48
N TRP A 204 -21.51 3.24 13.79
CA TRP A 204 -21.81 4.43 14.57
C TRP A 204 -20.60 5.40 14.63
N LEU A 205 -19.39 4.89 14.83
CA LEU A 205 -18.16 5.69 14.78
C LEU A 205 -17.93 6.29 13.39
N SER A 206 -18.22 5.56 12.32
CA SER A 206 -18.16 6.08 10.95
C SER A 206 -19.04 7.31 10.78
N TRP A 207 -20.28 7.26 11.29
CA TRP A 207 -21.21 8.39 11.25
C TRP A 207 -20.74 9.56 12.13
N LEU A 208 -20.22 9.29 13.33
CA LEU A 208 -19.69 10.34 14.22
C LEU A 208 -18.48 11.05 13.60
N LEU A 209 -17.54 10.28 13.04
CA LEU A 209 -16.31 10.81 12.45
C LEU A 209 -16.53 11.51 11.12
N TYR A 210 -17.60 11.17 10.39
CA TYR A 210 -18.00 11.87 9.16
C TYR A 210 -18.06 13.39 9.35
N HIS A 211 -18.56 13.86 10.49
CA HIS A 211 -18.68 15.28 10.78
C HIS A 211 -17.39 15.91 11.37
N ARG A 212 -16.43 15.12 11.83
CA ARG A 212 -15.29 15.59 12.63
C ARG A 212 -13.94 15.46 11.93
N VAL A 213 -13.74 14.41 11.12
CA VAL A 213 -12.46 14.08 10.49
C VAL A 213 -12.69 13.53 9.07
N SER A 214 -12.38 14.35 8.06
CA SER A 214 -12.46 14.00 6.62
C SER A 214 -11.54 12.83 6.27
N GLY A 215 -11.99 11.93 5.39
CA GLY A 215 -11.19 10.80 4.88
C GLY A 215 -11.05 9.59 5.81
N VAL A 216 -11.57 9.64 7.05
CA VAL A 216 -11.47 8.53 8.01
C VAL A 216 -12.79 7.75 8.12
N SER A 217 -13.93 8.42 7.92
CA SER A 217 -15.26 7.81 8.05
C SER A 217 -15.47 6.57 7.17
N GLY A 218 -14.97 6.60 5.92
CA GLY A 218 -15.06 5.49 5.00
C GLY A 218 -14.32 4.23 5.48
N VAL A 219 -13.24 4.37 6.25
CA VAL A 219 -12.51 3.23 6.82
C VAL A 219 -13.37 2.52 7.86
N TYR A 220 -13.95 3.26 8.80
CA TYR A 220 -14.81 2.69 9.84
C TYR A 220 -16.07 2.03 9.25
N LEU A 221 -16.63 2.61 8.18
CA LEU A 221 -17.74 1.98 7.45
C LEU A 221 -17.30 0.64 6.84
N GLY A 222 -16.15 0.63 6.16
CA GLY A 222 -15.57 -0.58 5.57
C GLY A 222 -15.33 -1.66 6.62
N VAL A 223 -14.70 -1.31 7.75
CA VAL A 223 -14.47 -2.23 8.87
C VAL A 223 -15.80 -2.75 9.42
N GLY A 224 -16.80 -1.89 9.65
CA GLY A 224 -18.11 -2.31 10.13
C GLY A 224 -18.79 -3.32 9.20
N VAL A 225 -18.78 -3.07 7.89
CA VAL A 225 -19.32 -4.00 6.88
C VAL A 225 -18.54 -5.32 6.88
N SER A 226 -17.22 -5.30 7.01
CA SER A 226 -16.42 -6.53 7.12
C SER A 226 -16.75 -7.31 8.39
N LEU A 227 -16.89 -6.64 9.53
CA LEU A 227 -17.23 -7.27 10.81
C LEU A 227 -18.64 -7.88 10.81
N TRP A 228 -19.56 -7.36 10.00
CA TRP A 228 -20.90 -7.93 9.87
C TRP A 228 -20.90 -9.34 9.27
N LEU A 229 -19.92 -9.65 8.41
CA LEU A 229 -19.74 -10.96 7.78
C LEU A 229 -18.84 -11.91 8.61
N MET A 230 -18.18 -11.39 9.64
CA MET A 230 -17.24 -12.19 10.45
C MET A 230 -17.82 -13.34 11.26
N PRO A 231 -19.07 -13.31 11.80
CA PRO A 231 -19.60 -14.47 12.52
C PRO A 231 -19.58 -15.75 11.68
N GLU A 232 -20.00 -15.66 10.42
CA GLU A 232 -20.04 -16.79 9.49
C GLU A 232 -18.65 -17.19 9.02
N ILE A 233 -17.77 -16.21 8.79
CA ILE A 233 -16.38 -16.49 8.41
C ILE A 233 -15.66 -17.21 9.55
N ASP A 234 -15.82 -16.77 10.80
CA ASP A 234 -15.29 -17.45 11.98
C ASP A 234 -15.82 -18.89 12.09
N ALA A 235 -17.13 -19.07 11.92
CA ALA A 235 -17.76 -20.38 11.96
C ALA A 235 -17.24 -21.36 10.90
N LEU A 236 -16.99 -20.90 9.67
CA LEU A 236 -16.55 -21.75 8.56
C LEU A 236 -15.04 -22.02 8.55
N TRP A 237 -14.23 -21.08 9.03
CA TRP A 237 -12.77 -21.12 8.86
C TRP A 237 -12.03 -21.57 10.12
N LEU A 238 -12.51 -21.15 11.30
CA LEU A 238 -11.84 -21.40 12.58
C LEU A 238 -12.45 -22.56 13.36
N ARG A 239 -13.63 -23.04 12.97
CA ARG A 239 -14.38 -24.06 13.72
C ARG A 239 -14.80 -25.22 12.83
N SER A 240 -14.66 -26.45 13.33
CA SER A 240 -15.06 -27.67 12.63
C SER A 240 -16.48 -28.09 13.05
N GLY A 241 -17.27 -28.60 12.10
CA GLY A 241 -18.57 -29.23 12.38
C GLY A 241 -19.81 -28.35 12.26
N PHE A 242 -19.73 -27.17 11.64
CA PHE A 242 -20.91 -26.32 11.44
C PHE A 242 -21.83 -26.82 10.31
N PRO A 243 -23.16 -26.63 10.44
CA PRO A 243 -24.13 -27.08 9.43
C PRO A 243 -23.91 -26.40 8.07
N GLU A 244 -24.17 -27.12 6.98
CA GLU A 244 -24.08 -26.60 5.59
C GLU A 244 -24.93 -25.33 5.37
N TRP A 245 -26.00 -25.16 6.14
CA TRP A 245 -26.87 -23.99 6.13
C TRP A 245 -26.14 -22.67 6.51
N THR A 246 -25.00 -22.74 7.20
CA THR A 246 -24.18 -21.56 7.56
C THR A 246 -23.68 -20.85 6.30
N SER A 247 -23.33 -21.60 5.25
CA SER A 247 -22.91 -21.04 3.97
C SER A 247 -24.05 -20.29 3.27
N LEU A 248 -25.29 -20.80 3.39
CA LEU A 248 -26.48 -20.13 2.84
C LEU A 248 -26.78 -18.81 3.57
N ILE A 249 -26.61 -18.78 4.90
CA ILE A 249 -26.76 -17.56 5.71
C ILE A 249 -25.73 -16.51 5.28
N LEU A 250 -24.47 -16.90 5.07
CA LEU A 250 -23.43 -15.98 4.58
C LEU A 250 -23.79 -15.39 3.21
N ILE A 251 -24.23 -16.23 2.25
CA ILE A 251 -24.66 -15.76 0.93
C ILE A 251 -25.84 -14.79 1.04
N LEU A 252 -26.82 -15.11 1.89
CA LEU A 252 -27.97 -14.24 2.14
C LEU A 252 -27.53 -12.90 2.75
N LYS A 253 -26.62 -12.88 3.73
CA LYS A 253 -26.05 -11.65 4.29
C LYS A 253 -25.33 -10.83 3.24
N ILE A 254 -24.51 -11.45 2.39
CA ILE A 254 -23.84 -10.74 1.29
C ILE A 254 -24.89 -10.10 0.34
N ALA A 255 -25.93 -10.84 -0.05
CA ALA A 255 -27.00 -10.32 -0.90
C ALA A 255 -27.75 -9.14 -0.25
N VAL A 256 -28.09 -9.25 1.03
CA VAL A 256 -28.71 -8.17 1.82
C VAL A 256 -27.77 -6.96 1.93
N GLY A 257 -26.49 -7.18 2.19
CA GLY A 257 -25.48 -6.12 2.24
C GLY A 257 -25.35 -5.35 0.93
N LEU A 258 -25.28 -6.07 -0.19
CA LEU A 258 -25.25 -5.47 -1.53
C LEU A 258 -26.53 -4.68 -1.83
N ALA A 259 -27.69 -5.22 -1.46
CA ALA A 259 -28.97 -4.52 -1.62
C ALA A 259 -29.00 -3.22 -0.80
N LEU A 260 -28.58 -3.27 0.47
CA LEU A 260 -28.49 -2.10 1.35
C LEU A 260 -27.51 -1.06 0.79
N LEU A 261 -26.32 -1.47 0.34
CA LEU A 261 -25.36 -0.59 -0.31
C LEU A 261 -25.94 0.06 -1.57
N PHE A 262 -26.72 -0.67 -2.37
CA PHE A 262 -27.35 -0.12 -3.56
C PHE A 262 -28.48 0.87 -3.24
N ILE A 263 -29.34 0.55 -2.27
CA ILE A 263 -30.44 1.40 -1.81
C ILE A 263 -29.88 2.70 -1.22
N PHE A 264 -28.88 2.60 -0.35
CA PHE A 264 -28.28 3.75 0.34
C PHE A 264 -27.12 4.41 -0.41
N ARG A 265 -26.88 4.06 -1.68
CA ARG A 265 -25.74 4.55 -2.47
C ARG A 265 -25.53 6.06 -2.39
N LYS A 266 -26.60 6.84 -2.51
CA LYS A 266 -26.51 8.31 -2.48
C LYS A 266 -26.03 8.86 -1.13
N LYS A 267 -26.29 8.14 -0.03
CA LYS A 267 -25.94 8.56 1.34
C LYS A 267 -24.54 8.09 1.76
N TRP A 268 -24.16 6.86 1.43
CA TRP A 268 -22.84 6.37 1.82
C TRP A 268 -21.73 6.85 0.88
N ILE A 269 -22.02 7.07 -0.42
CA ILE A 269 -21.03 7.64 -1.35
C ILE A 269 -20.57 9.03 -0.88
N THR A 270 -21.49 9.85 -0.36
CA THR A 270 -21.12 11.15 0.22
C THR A 270 -20.23 11.03 1.46
N TRP A 271 -20.36 9.94 2.23
CA TRP A 271 -19.54 9.68 3.40
C TRP A 271 -18.14 9.19 3.06
N VAL A 272 -18.01 8.39 1.99
CA VAL A 272 -16.72 7.85 1.52
C VAL A 272 -15.95 8.87 0.68
N ALA A 273 -16.63 9.76 -0.03
CA ALA A 273 -16.00 10.76 -0.90
C ALA A 273 -15.60 12.08 -0.19
N SER A 274 -15.92 12.25 1.10
CA SER A 274 -15.54 13.42 1.92
C SER A 274 -14.26 13.19 2.72
#